data_AF-A0A6B3EMM5-F1
#
_entry.id   AF-A0A6B3EMM5-F1
#
_cell.length_a   1.000
_cell.length_b   1.000
_cell.length_c   1.000
_cell.angle_alpha   90.00
_cell.angle_beta   90.00
_cell.angle_gamma   90.00
#
_symmetry.space_group_name_H-M   'P 1'
#
loop_
_entity.id
_entity.type
_entity.pdbx_description
1 polymer ?
#
loop_
_entity_poly.entity_id
_entity_poly.type
_entity_poly.pdbx_seq_one_letter_code
_entity_poly.pdbx_strand_id
1 'polypeptide(L)' 'PRSVAVVVPDDSDWLDAISRRIHEGDDIAERDREAVSVLAAAQAKGMEYDHVLVVEPATIADRGPAGLRQLYVALTRSTQ' A
#
# COMPACT_ATOMS: atom_id res chain seq x y z
N PRO A 1 -14.72 -9.35 -2.35
CA PRO A 1 -13.74 -9.20 -1.24
C PRO A 1 -13.66 -7.72 -0.87
N ARG A 2 -13.27 -7.40 0.36
CA ARG A 2 -13.01 -6.01 0.75
C ARG A 2 -11.71 -5.52 0.10
N SER A 3 -11.65 -4.25 -0.26
CA SER A 3 -10.48 -3.68 -0.94
C SER A 3 -9.35 -3.42 0.05
N VAL A 4 -8.13 -3.82 -0.31
CA VAL A 4 -6.94 -3.67 0.54
C VAL A 4 -5.86 -2.92 -0.23
N ALA A 5 -5.33 -1.85 0.35
CA ALA A 5 -4.11 -1.21 -0.13
C ALA A 5 -2.90 -1.62 0.70
N VAL A 6 -1.84 -2.05 0.03
CA VAL A 6 -0.51 -2.17 0.61
C VAL A 6 0.33 -0.99 0.13
N VAL A 7 0.63 -0.07 1.03
CA VAL A 7 1.38 1.15 0.73
C VAL A 7 2.85 0.97 1.14
N VAL A 8 3.76 1.19 0.20
CA VAL A 8 5.21 1.02 0.40
C VAL A 8 5.98 2.34 0.23
N PRO A 9 7.23 2.45 0.71
CA PRO A 9 8.08 3.61 0.44
C PRO A 9 8.34 3.83 -1.06
N ASP A 10 8.35 5.10 -1.50
CA ASP A 10 8.41 5.45 -2.92
C ASP A 10 9.66 4.93 -3.66
N ASP A 11 10.84 4.92 -3.02
CA ASP A 11 12.10 4.50 -3.66
C ASP A 11 12.50 3.08 -3.25
N SER A 12 11.54 2.16 -3.18
CA SER A 12 11.80 0.78 -2.80
C SER A 12 11.39 -0.23 -3.87
N ASP A 13 12.04 -1.38 -3.86
CA ASP A 13 11.68 -2.54 -4.70
C ASP A 13 10.48 -3.33 -4.13
N TRP A 14 9.96 -2.93 -2.96
CA TRP A 14 8.82 -3.57 -2.31
C TRP A 14 7.57 -3.59 -3.17
N LEU A 15 7.33 -2.55 -3.99
CA LEU A 15 6.14 -2.48 -4.85
C LEU A 15 6.10 -3.69 -5.79
N ASP A 16 7.16 -3.89 -6.56
CA ASP A 16 7.27 -5.01 -7.50
C ASP A 16 7.39 -6.35 -6.76
N ALA A 17 8.15 -6.40 -5.67
CA ALA A 17 8.38 -7.63 -4.92
C ALA A 17 7.10 -8.17 -4.25
N ILE A 18 6.26 -7.28 -3.70
CA ILE A 18 4.98 -7.65 -3.08
C ILE A 18 3.95 -7.96 -4.17
N SER A 19 3.85 -7.15 -5.22
CA SER A 19 2.91 -7.40 -6.33
C SER A 19 3.15 -8.76 -6.96
N ARG A 20 4.41 -9.10 -7.24
CA ARG A 20 4.80 -10.42 -7.76
C ARG A 20 4.38 -11.55 -6.81
N ARG A 21 4.65 -11.42 -5.51
CA ARG A 21 4.27 -12.45 -4.52
C ARG A 21 2.76 -12.65 -4.40
N ILE A 22 1.97 -11.58 -4.53
CA ILE A 22 0.51 -11.68 -4.53
C ILE A 22 0.05 -12.46 -5.76
N HIS A 23 0.62 -12.19 -6.94
CA HIS A 23 0.25 -12.88 -8.17
C HIS A 23 0.68 -14.35 -8.20
N GLU A 24 1.83 -14.69 -7.60
CA GLU A 24 2.37 -16.06 -7.53
C GLU A 24 1.76 -16.92 -6.40
N GLY A 25 0.97 -16.33 -5.50
CA GLY A 25 0.40 -17.02 -4.35
C GLY A 25 -0.76 -17.95 -4.73
N ASP A 26 -0.47 -19.24 -4.95
CA ASP A 26 -1.48 -20.25 -5.29
C ASP A 26 -2.49 -20.55 -4.16
N ASP A 27 -2.13 -20.26 -2.91
CA ASP A 27 -3.01 -20.44 -1.74
C ASP A 27 -4.08 -19.34 -1.61
N ILE A 28 -4.01 -18.29 -2.43
CA ILE A 28 -4.94 -17.15 -2.40
C ILE A 28 -5.91 -17.29 -3.58
N ALA A 29 -7.22 -17.23 -3.31
CA ALA A 29 -8.23 -17.23 -4.36
C ALA A 29 -8.05 -16.01 -5.28
N GLU A 30 -8.25 -16.19 -6.60
CA GLU A 30 -8.03 -15.13 -7.59
C GLU A 30 -8.75 -13.82 -7.24
N ARG A 31 -10.01 -13.90 -6.82
CA ARG A 31 -10.81 -12.74 -6.39
C ARG A 31 -10.19 -11.98 -5.22
N ASP A 32 -9.52 -12.68 -4.31
CA ASP A 32 -8.88 -12.03 -3.16
C ASP A 32 -7.57 -11.35 -3.59
N ARG A 33 -6.84 -11.90 -4.57
CA ARG A 33 -5.67 -11.23 -5.18
C ARG A 33 -6.08 -9.95 -5.90
N GLU A 34 -7.13 -10.00 -6.71
CA GLU A 34 -7.67 -8.83 -7.44
C GLU A 34 -8.12 -7.70 -6.50
N ALA A 35 -8.46 -8.01 -5.25
CA ALA A 35 -8.87 -7.02 -4.26
C ALA A 35 -7.71 -6.29 -3.57
N VAL A 36 -6.46 -6.73 -3.80
CA VAL A 36 -5.26 -6.12 -3.23
C VAL A 36 -4.61 -5.19 -4.26
N SER A 37 -4.43 -3.94 -3.89
CA SER A 37 -3.62 -2.96 -4.64
C SER A 37 -2.32 -2.70 -3.91
N VAL A 38 -1.19 -2.74 -4.60
CA VAL A 38 0.12 -2.34 -4.06
C VAL A 38 0.50 -0.99 -4.66
N LEU A 39 0.85 -0.03 -3.80
CA LEU A 39 1.05 1.37 -4.20
C LEU A 39 2.28 1.96 -3.50
N ALA A 40 2.97 2.86 -4.18
CA ALA A 40 3.92 3.76 -3.53
C ALA A 40 3.17 4.84 -2.70
N ALA A 41 3.79 5.34 -1.63
CA ALA A 41 3.18 6.32 -0.72
C ALA A 41 2.67 7.59 -1.44
N ALA A 42 3.36 8.06 -2.47
CA ALA A 42 2.94 9.19 -3.30
C ALA A 42 1.65 8.94 -4.08
N GLN A 43 1.34 7.68 -4.39
CA GLN A 43 0.18 7.28 -5.19
C GLN A 43 -1.09 7.14 -4.36
N ALA A 44 -1.00 7.07 -3.02
CA ALA A 44 -2.14 6.88 -2.14
C ALA A 44 -3.16 8.04 -2.19
N LYS A 45 -2.75 9.23 -2.65
CA LYS A 45 -3.60 10.42 -2.68
C LYS A 45 -4.79 10.24 -3.64
N GLY A 46 -6.01 10.44 -3.13
CA GLY A 46 -7.24 10.41 -3.93
C GLY A 46 -7.80 8.99 -4.16
N MET A 47 -7.17 7.97 -3.60
CA MET A 47 -7.68 6.60 -3.57
C MET A 47 -8.38 6.36 -2.22
N GLU A 48 -9.26 5.37 -2.12
CA GLU A 48 -9.89 4.94 -0.86
C GLU A 48 -10.01 3.42 -0.86
N TYR A 49 -9.82 2.82 0.30
CA TYR A 49 -9.80 1.37 0.48
C TYR A 49 -10.55 0.99 1.77
N ASP A 50 -11.10 -0.22 1.83
CA ASP A 50 -11.67 -0.73 3.08
C ASP A 50 -10.57 -0.88 4.13
N HIS A 51 -9.40 -1.36 3.73
CA HIS A 51 -8.24 -1.55 4.60
C HIS A 51 -6.95 -1.01 3.98
N VAL A 52 -6.06 -0.48 4.81
CA VAL A 52 -4.73 -0.01 4.40
C VAL A 52 -3.66 -0.63 5.30
N LEU A 53 -2.64 -1.22 4.69
CA LEU A 53 -1.42 -1.67 5.33
C LEU A 53 -0.26 -0.79 4.85
N VAL A 54 0.40 -0.09 5.77
CA VAL A 54 1.60 0.70 5.45
C VAL A 54 2.84 -0.08 5.84
N VAL A 55 3.70 -0.34 4.86
CA VAL A 55 4.98 -1.05 5.01
C VAL A 55 6.09 -0.04 5.27
N GLU A 56 6.97 -0.35 6.22
CA GLU A 56 8.11 0.50 6.59
C GLU A 56 7.73 2.00 6.79
N PRO A 57 6.74 2.31 7.66
CA PRO A 57 6.24 3.69 7.81
C PRO A 57 7.31 4.67 8.30
N ALA A 58 8.32 4.20 9.05
CA ALA A 58 9.46 5.01 9.46
C ALA A 58 10.27 5.51 8.24
N THR A 59 10.52 4.64 7.26
CA THR A 59 11.21 5.00 6.01
C THR A 59 10.47 6.07 5.21
N ILE A 60 9.13 6.05 5.25
CA ILE A 60 8.30 7.10 4.64
C ILE A 60 8.44 8.40 5.45
N ALA A 61 8.34 8.34 6.77
CA ALA A 61 8.43 9.50 7.66
C ALA A 61 9.80 10.21 7.59
N ASP A 62 10.89 9.46 7.43
CA ASP A 62 12.26 9.97 7.39
C ASP A 62 12.57 10.83 6.15
N ARG A 63 11.66 10.87 5.16
CA ARG A 63 11.72 11.79 4.00
C ARG A 63 11.37 13.24 4.35
N GLY A 64 11.29 13.56 5.64
CA GLY A 64 11.00 14.90 6.16
C GLY A 64 9.52 15.30 5.98
N PRO A 65 9.21 16.60 5.89
CA PRO A 65 7.82 17.08 5.91
C PRO A 65 6.94 16.53 4.79
N ALA A 66 7.51 16.19 3.62
CA ALA A 66 6.77 15.57 2.53
C ALA A 66 6.40 14.12 2.86
N GLY A 67 7.35 13.36 3.41
CA GLY A 67 7.15 11.99 3.88
C GLY A 67 6.06 11.88 4.95
N LEU A 68 6.11 12.75 5.96
CA LEU A 68 5.07 12.79 7.00
C LEU A 68 3.66 13.08 6.43
N ARG A 69 3.56 13.96 5.42
CA ARG A 69 2.29 14.21 4.72
C ARG A 69 1.83 13.00 3.93
N GLN A 70 2.72 12.32 3.21
CA GLN A 70 2.39 11.09 2.47
C GLN A 70 1.93 9.99 3.43
N LEU A 71 2.62 9.80 4.54
CA LEU A 71 2.24 8.84 5.57
C LEU A 71 0.86 9.14 6.16
N TYR A 72 0.59 10.42 6.50
CA TYR A 72 -0.74 10.84 6.94
C TYR A 72 -1.82 10.55 5.89
N VAL A 73 -1.55 10.88 4.62
CA VAL A 73 -2.50 10.59 3.52
C VAL A 73 -2.77 9.09 3.44
N ALA A 74 -1.72 8.25 3.42
CA ALA A 74 -1.85 6.80 3.36
C ALA A 74 -2.68 6.24 4.51
N LEU A 75 -2.36 6.61 5.76
CA LEU A 75 -3.09 6.15 6.95
C LEU A 75 -4.57 6.57 6.98
N THR A 76 -4.91 7.67 6.30
CA THR A 76 -6.29 8.17 6.20
C THR A 76 -7.04 7.70 4.95
N ARG A 77 -6.49 6.72 4.22
CA ARG A 77 -7.19 6.09 3.07
C ARG A 77 -8.10 4.92 3.47
N SER A 78 -8.00 4.43 4.71
CA SER A 78 -8.88 3.39 5.24
C SER A 78 -10.27 3.97 5.51
N THR A 79 -11.31 3.25 5.09
CA THR A 79 -12.71 3.62 5.30
C THR A 79 -13.44 2.76 6.34
N GLN A 80 -12.80 1.67 6.78
CA GLN A 80 -13.28 0.78 7.85
C GLN A 80 -12.29 0.76 9.02
#